data_AF-A0A1H9V132-F1
#
_entry.id   AF-A0A1H9V132-F1
#
_cell.length_a   1.000
_cell.length_b   1.000
_cell.length_c   1.000
_cell.angle_alpha   90.00
_cell.angle_beta   90.00
_cell.angle_gamma   90.00
#
_symmetry.space_group_name_H-M   'P 1'
#
loop_
_entity.id
_entity.type
_entity.pdbx_description
1 polymer ?
#
loop_
_entity_poly.entity_id
_entity_poly.type
_entity_poly.pdbx_seq_one_letter_code
_entity_poly.pdbx_strand_id
1 'polypeptide(L)'
;MLTDGAETTSPWTTRGFRTTTGKETRTHEQFYIASNRTYESYGKYLQSGPYWFSFPDKPNLVEHFPYQDGLVVSLWNTAFADNNTSRHPGEGLILPVDAHPAPLHNPAGGQWSSRISGYDAPFSLQKPDSFTLSFNGTPATIRGGGPQPVFDDTEKYWYAEQPSAGVKLPAVGVGLRVVRQSGTSMTVKLFKTK
;
A
#
# COMPACT_ATOMS: atom_id res chain seq x y z
N MET A 1 -54.78 -9.73 5.23
CA MET A 1 -53.36 -9.94 4.89
C MET A 1 -52.83 -8.61 4.35
N LEU A 2 -51.70 -8.11 4.87
CA LEU A 2 -51.07 -6.88 4.37
C LEU A 2 -50.01 -7.28 3.33
N THR A 3 -49.98 -6.58 2.21
CA THR A 3 -49.00 -6.76 1.12
C THR A 3 -48.39 -5.41 0.80
N ASP A 4 -47.06 -5.34 0.77
CA ASP A 4 -46.30 -4.15 0.40
C ASP A 4 -45.16 -4.57 -0.55
N GLY A 5 -45.13 -3.99 -1.75
CA GLY A 5 -44.12 -4.25 -2.78
C GLY A 5 -43.02 -3.18 -2.84
N ALA A 6 -43.05 -2.17 -1.97
CA ALA A 6 -42.13 -1.03 -1.97
C ALA A 6 -42.11 -0.15 -3.25
N GLU A 7 -43.10 -0.31 -4.14
CA GLU A 7 -43.26 0.48 -5.37
C GLU A 7 -43.91 1.85 -5.14
N THR A 8 -44.52 2.05 -3.97
CA THR A 8 -45.18 3.30 -3.54
C THR A 8 -44.79 3.65 -2.11
N THR A 9 -45.32 4.76 -1.57
CA THR A 9 -45.11 5.13 -0.16
C THR A 9 -45.48 3.96 0.76
N SER A 10 -44.49 3.47 1.50
CA SER A 10 -44.64 2.33 2.40
C SER A 10 -45.32 2.73 3.72
N PRO A 11 -46.20 1.90 4.30
CA PRO A 11 -46.74 2.10 5.63
C PRO A 11 -45.73 1.84 6.75
N TRP A 12 -44.54 1.28 6.45
CA TRP A 12 -43.51 0.99 7.44
C TRP A 12 -42.74 2.26 7.83
N THR A 13 -42.61 2.53 9.13
CA THR A 13 -41.63 3.51 9.62
C THR A 13 -40.26 2.85 9.67
N THR A 14 -39.36 3.24 8.77
CA THR A 14 -38.00 2.70 8.72
C THR A 14 -37.04 3.46 9.62
N ARG A 15 -35.99 2.78 10.11
CA ARG A 15 -34.84 3.39 10.78
C ARG A 15 -33.56 2.96 10.06
N GLY A 16 -33.06 3.81 9.16
CA GLY A 16 -31.88 3.53 8.33
C GLY A 16 -32.17 2.78 7.02
N PHE A 17 -33.24 1.98 6.97
CA PHE A 17 -33.70 1.37 5.72
C PHE A 17 -34.42 2.40 4.82
N ARG A 18 -34.23 2.28 3.51
CA ARG A 18 -34.89 3.12 2.50
C ARG A 18 -35.30 2.27 1.30
N THR A 19 -36.37 2.67 0.63
CA THR A 19 -36.69 2.16 -0.70
C THR A 19 -35.59 2.61 -1.67
N THR A 20 -35.17 1.72 -2.56
CA THR A 20 -34.09 1.97 -3.52
C THR A 20 -34.46 1.40 -4.89
N THR A 21 -33.98 2.03 -5.96
CA THR A 21 -34.14 1.55 -7.33
C THR A 21 -33.07 0.51 -7.71
N GLY A 22 -32.27 0.05 -6.73
CA GLY A 22 -31.17 -0.89 -6.93
C GLY A 22 -29.87 -0.23 -7.41
N LYS A 23 -29.87 1.07 -7.70
CA LYS A 23 -28.66 1.87 -7.97
C LYS A 23 -28.54 2.98 -6.94
N GLU A 24 -27.40 3.03 -6.28
CA GLU A 24 -27.11 4.07 -5.30
C GLU A 24 -25.77 4.73 -5.63
N THR A 25 -25.74 6.06 -5.58
CA THR A 25 -24.50 6.81 -5.52
C THR A 25 -24.25 7.16 -4.07
N ARG A 26 -23.05 6.88 -3.57
CA ARG A 26 -22.63 7.19 -2.21
C ARG A 26 -21.34 7.99 -2.25
N THR A 27 -21.28 9.01 -1.41
CA THR A 27 -20.04 9.74 -1.14
C THR A 27 -19.31 9.01 -0.03
N HIS A 28 -18.02 8.79 -0.24
CA HIS A 28 -17.12 8.16 0.73
C HIS A 28 -15.97 9.10 1.02
N GLU A 29 -15.62 9.20 2.28
CA GLU A 29 -14.45 9.96 2.72
C GLU A 29 -13.18 9.16 2.42
N GLN A 30 -12.13 9.88 2.05
CA GLN A 30 -10.81 9.33 1.82
C GLN A 30 -9.77 10.20 2.50
N PHE A 31 -8.77 9.57 3.11
CA PHE A 31 -7.74 10.25 3.89
C PHE A 31 -6.35 9.70 3.55
N TYR A 32 -5.36 10.59 3.52
CA TYR A 32 -3.96 10.17 3.54
C TYR A 32 -3.46 10.15 4.99
N ILE A 33 -2.91 9.02 5.40
CA ILE A 33 -2.27 8.83 6.71
C ILE A 33 -0.76 8.82 6.48
N ALA A 34 -0.07 9.81 7.04
CA ALA A 34 1.38 9.94 6.97
C ALA A 34 2.01 9.52 8.30
N SER A 35 2.84 8.48 8.29
CA SER A 35 3.53 7.97 9.48
C SER A 35 5.04 7.88 9.27
N ASN A 36 5.82 8.45 10.19
CA ASN A 36 7.27 8.27 10.22
C ASN A 36 7.57 6.89 10.82
N ARG A 37 8.14 5.99 10.03
CA ARG A 37 8.62 4.68 10.47
C ARG A 37 10.12 4.73 10.60
N THR A 38 10.62 4.19 11.70
CA THR A 38 12.04 4.22 12.06
C THR A 38 12.40 2.91 12.77
N TYR A 39 13.70 2.59 12.91
CA TYR A 39 14.15 1.31 13.49
C TYR A 39 14.25 1.30 15.02
N GLU A 40 13.56 2.20 15.71
CA GLU A 40 13.51 2.24 17.17
C GLU A 40 12.34 1.43 17.73
N SER A 41 12.48 0.99 18.99
CA SER A 41 11.46 0.18 19.69
C SER A 41 11.07 -1.05 18.86
N TYR A 42 9.78 -1.31 18.66
CA TYR A 42 9.28 -2.41 17.81
C TYR A 42 9.63 -2.24 16.33
N GLY A 43 9.96 -1.02 15.88
CA GLY A 43 10.41 -0.76 14.51
C GLY A 43 11.72 -1.45 14.16
N LYS A 44 12.57 -1.79 15.14
CA LYS A 44 13.84 -2.52 14.92
C LYS A 44 13.66 -3.83 14.16
N TYR A 45 12.50 -4.47 14.26
CA TYR A 45 12.22 -5.73 13.58
C TYR A 45 11.94 -5.56 12.09
N LEU A 46 11.71 -4.34 11.61
CA LEU A 46 11.64 -4.03 10.19
C LEU A 46 13.03 -4.10 9.54
N GLN A 47 14.09 -3.80 10.28
CA GLN A 47 15.46 -3.92 9.75
C GLN A 47 15.87 -5.37 9.50
N SER A 48 15.28 -6.31 10.24
CA SER A 48 15.54 -7.75 10.14
C SER A 48 14.32 -8.54 9.62
N GLY A 49 13.34 -7.88 8.99
CA GLY A 49 12.10 -8.53 8.58
C GLY A 49 11.53 -7.84 7.35
N PRO A 50 10.79 -8.54 6.47
CA PRO A 50 10.17 -9.87 6.50
C PRO A 50 11.10 -11.04 6.19
N TYR A 51 10.49 -12.21 5.93
CA TYR A 51 11.19 -13.41 5.47
C TYR A 51 10.80 -13.82 4.05
N TRP A 52 11.65 -14.62 3.42
CA TRP A 52 11.45 -15.28 2.12
C TRP A 52 11.88 -16.75 2.18
N PHE A 53 11.11 -17.63 1.53
CA PHE A 53 11.46 -19.05 1.39
C PHE A 53 12.26 -19.26 0.11
N SER A 54 13.52 -19.62 0.29
CA SER A 54 14.49 -19.49 -0.80
C SER A 54 14.93 -20.81 -1.41
N PHE A 55 14.70 -21.92 -0.70
CA PHE A 55 15.28 -23.24 -0.98
C PHE A 55 14.18 -24.32 -1.05
N PRO A 56 13.92 -24.93 -2.22
CA PRO A 56 12.92 -25.99 -2.36
C PRO A 56 13.24 -27.25 -1.53
N ASP A 57 14.53 -27.54 -1.33
CA ASP A 57 15.04 -28.67 -0.54
C ASP A 57 15.09 -28.38 0.97
N LYS A 58 14.91 -27.12 1.38
CA LYS A 58 14.94 -26.69 2.79
C LYS A 58 13.71 -25.82 3.09
N PRO A 59 12.51 -26.40 3.14
CA PRO A 59 11.25 -25.65 3.22
C PRO A 59 11.09 -24.83 4.52
N ASN A 60 11.88 -25.11 5.56
CA ASN A 60 11.87 -24.36 6.82
C ASN A 60 13.01 -23.35 6.95
N LEU A 61 13.89 -23.25 5.95
CA LEU A 61 14.96 -22.26 5.92
C LEU A 61 14.44 -20.99 5.24
N VAL A 62 14.54 -19.87 5.95
CA VAL A 62 14.14 -18.56 5.45
C VAL A 62 15.32 -17.60 5.43
N GLU A 63 15.28 -16.66 4.49
CA GLU A 63 16.16 -15.50 4.47
C GLU A 63 15.37 -14.26 4.87
N HIS A 64 16.03 -13.33 5.54
CA HIS A 64 15.45 -12.07 6.00
C HIS A 64 15.99 -10.90 5.19
N PHE A 65 15.19 -9.85 5.04
CA PHE A 65 15.55 -8.62 4.35
C PHE A 65 14.92 -7.41 5.05
N PRO A 66 15.47 -6.20 4.89
CA PRO A 66 14.98 -5.02 5.58
C PRO A 66 13.78 -4.38 4.85
N TYR A 67 12.69 -4.14 5.57
CA TYR A 67 11.75 -3.08 5.22
C TYR A 67 12.32 -1.73 5.62
N GLN A 68 12.37 -0.79 4.70
CA GLN A 68 13.02 0.50 4.89
C GLN A 68 12.28 1.38 5.91
N ASP A 69 13.02 2.33 6.47
CA ASP A 69 12.50 3.42 7.28
C ASP A 69 12.19 4.66 6.43
N GLY A 70 11.33 5.54 6.94
CA GLY A 70 10.89 6.74 6.25
C GLY A 70 9.41 7.06 6.40
N LEU A 71 8.91 7.89 5.49
CA LEU A 71 7.53 8.35 5.49
C LEU A 71 6.66 7.30 4.80
N VAL A 72 5.89 6.53 5.56
CA VAL A 72 4.84 5.67 5.01
C VAL A 72 3.57 6.51 4.84
N VAL A 73 3.12 6.64 3.60
CA VAL A 73 1.83 7.24 3.23
C VAL A 73 0.86 6.11 2.95
N SER A 74 -0.31 6.13 3.59
CA SER A 74 -1.40 5.17 3.31
C SER A 74 -2.66 5.90 2.88
N LEU A 75 -3.38 5.35 1.91
CA LEU A 75 -4.72 5.80 1.57
C LEU A 75 -5.74 5.00 2.40
N TRP A 76 -6.50 5.70 3.24
CA TRP A 76 -7.69 5.17 3.90
C TRP A 76 -8.93 5.53 3.07
N ASN A 77 -9.62 4.54 2.52
CA ASN A 77 -10.80 4.72 1.69
C ASN A 77 -12.02 4.05 2.32
N THR A 78 -12.98 4.86 2.80
CA THR A 78 -14.19 4.39 3.48
C THR A 78 -15.23 3.76 2.53
N ALA A 79 -14.96 3.69 1.23
CA ALA A 79 -15.76 2.92 0.27
C ALA A 79 -15.59 1.41 0.43
N PHE A 80 -14.50 0.95 1.06
CA PHE A 80 -14.16 -0.46 1.24
C PHE A 80 -14.22 -0.84 2.71
N ALA A 81 -14.65 -2.07 3.01
CA ALA A 81 -14.70 -2.60 4.37
C ALA A 81 -13.46 -3.45 4.73
N ASP A 82 -12.64 -3.79 3.75
CA ASP A 82 -11.51 -4.70 3.87
C ASP A 82 -10.39 -4.39 2.87
N ASN A 83 -9.26 -5.11 2.98
CA ASN A 83 -8.08 -4.96 2.13
C ASN A 83 -7.89 -6.16 1.16
N ASN A 84 -8.97 -6.81 0.73
CA ASN A 84 -8.90 -7.94 -0.18
C ASN A 84 -8.63 -7.49 -1.62
N THR A 85 -7.39 -7.10 -1.89
CA THR A 85 -6.94 -6.64 -3.21
C THR A 85 -7.05 -7.70 -4.30
N SER A 86 -7.30 -8.97 -3.97
CA SER A 86 -7.63 -10.00 -4.96
C SER A 86 -9.02 -9.82 -5.58
N ARG A 87 -9.95 -9.19 -4.85
CA ARG A 87 -11.30 -8.84 -5.32
C ARG A 87 -11.36 -7.45 -5.92
N HIS A 88 -10.60 -6.52 -5.36
CA HIS A 88 -10.53 -5.14 -5.82
C HIS A 88 -9.05 -4.69 -5.93
N PRO A 89 -8.37 -5.03 -7.04
CA PRO A 89 -6.96 -4.69 -7.25
C PRO A 89 -6.67 -3.20 -7.11
N GLY A 90 -5.67 -2.88 -6.28
CA GLY A 90 -5.23 -1.49 -6.02
C GLY A 90 -6.16 -0.69 -5.13
N GLU A 91 -7.23 -1.28 -4.59
CA GLU A 91 -8.22 -0.60 -3.78
C GLU A 91 -8.47 -1.40 -2.48
N GLY A 92 -8.93 -0.74 -1.43
CA GLY A 92 -9.12 -1.36 -0.12
C GLY A 92 -9.37 -0.33 0.97
N LEU A 93 -9.68 -0.80 2.17
CA LEU A 93 -9.96 0.04 3.33
C LEU A 93 -8.75 0.92 3.68
N ILE A 94 -7.56 0.35 3.85
CA ILE A 94 -6.34 1.10 4.15
C ILE A 94 -5.12 0.44 3.53
N LEU A 95 -4.54 1.06 2.50
CA LEU A 95 -3.40 0.49 1.76
C LEU A 95 -2.19 1.42 1.80
N PRO A 96 -0.98 0.89 2.04
CA PRO A 96 0.26 1.68 1.95
C PRO A 96 0.58 1.98 0.48
N VAL A 97 0.94 3.24 0.22
CA VAL A 97 1.43 3.70 -1.08
C VAL A 97 2.93 3.43 -1.16
N ASP A 98 3.34 2.83 -2.26
CA ASP A 98 4.73 2.45 -2.51
C ASP A 98 5.48 3.58 -3.20
N ALA A 99 6.55 4.11 -2.60
CA ALA A 99 7.40 5.12 -3.21
C ALA A 99 8.11 4.65 -4.50
N HIS A 100 8.24 3.32 -4.69
CA HIS A 100 8.84 2.67 -5.84
C HIS A 100 7.85 1.69 -6.51
N PRO A 101 6.72 2.18 -7.04
CA PRO A 101 5.57 1.33 -7.35
C PRO A 101 5.75 0.39 -8.55
N ALA A 102 6.87 0.50 -9.29
CA ALA A 102 7.14 -0.34 -10.44
C ALA A 102 7.44 -1.79 -10.00
N PRO A 103 6.83 -2.81 -10.63
CA PRO A 103 7.06 -4.20 -10.25
C PRO A 103 8.54 -4.61 -10.29
N LEU A 104 9.02 -5.26 -9.22
CA LEU A 104 10.36 -5.83 -9.19
C LEU A 104 10.35 -7.22 -9.86
N HIS A 105 11.23 -7.42 -10.83
CA HIS A 105 11.32 -8.70 -11.54
C HIS A 105 12.20 -9.72 -10.82
N ASN A 106 11.75 -10.97 -10.78
CA ASN A 106 12.51 -12.08 -10.23
C ASN A 106 13.37 -12.75 -11.33
N PRO A 107 14.39 -13.57 -10.96
CA PRO A 107 15.27 -14.22 -11.93
C PRO A 107 14.58 -15.15 -12.92
N ALA A 108 13.36 -15.62 -12.63
CA ALA A 108 12.57 -16.45 -13.54
C ALA A 108 11.74 -15.64 -14.55
N GLY A 109 11.92 -14.32 -14.61
CA GLY A 109 11.17 -13.42 -15.51
C GLY A 109 9.77 -13.05 -15.01
N GLY A 110 9.36 -13.56 -13.85
CA GLY A 110 8.16 -13.13 -13.15
C GLY A 110 8.38 -11.89 -12.29
N GLN A 111 7.49 -11.67 -11.33
CA GLN A 111 7.61 -10.61 -10.34
C GLN A 111 7.93 -11.18 -8.97
N TRP A 112 8.65 -10.40 -8.16
CA TRP A 112 8.72 -10.66 -6.73
C TRP A 112 7.35 -10.44 -6.09
N SER A 113 7.07 -11.15 -4.99
CA SER A 113 5.82 -10.95 -4.26
C SER A 113 5.70 -9.51 -3.75
N SER A 114 4.48 -9.03 -3.46
CA SER A 114 4.26 -7.70 -2.87
C SER A 114 4.99 -7.52 -1.53
N ARG A 115 5.26 -8.62 -0.81
CA ARG A 115 6.10 -8.62 0.40
C ARG A 115 7.54 -8.20 0.09
N ILE A 116 8.12 -8.62 -1.03
CA ILE A 116 9.49 -8.23 -1.39
C ILE A 116 9.49 -6.91 -2.13
N SER A 117 8.50 -6.69 -3.00
CA SER A 117 8.43 -5.48 -3.83
C SER A 117 8.17 -4.23 -3.01
N GLY A 118 7.36 -4.31 -1.94
CA GLY A 118 7.04 -3.15 -1.09
C GLY A 118 8.06 -2.89 0.03
N TYR A 119 9.28 -3.41 -0.06
CA TYR A 119 10.29 -3.23 1.00
C TYR A 119 10.76 -1.77 1.12
N ASP A 120 10.74 -1.05 0.00
CA ASP A 120 11.15 0.34 -0.17
C ASP A 120 9.95 1.28 -0.40
N ALA A 121 8.78 0.87 0.11
CA ALA A 121 7.56 1.66 0.08
C ALA A 121 7.65 3.04 0.76
N PRO A 122 8.40 3.26 1.86
CA PRO A 122 8.46 4.59 2.48
C PRO A 122 9.16 5.64 1.60
N PHE A 123 8.62 6.86 1.61
CA PHE A 123 9.26 8.02 1.00
C PHE A 123 10.39 8.52 1.91
N SER A 124 11.59 8.74 1.35
CA SER A 124 12.79 9.06 2.12
C SER A 124 13.81 9.87 1.31
N LEU A 125 14.65 10.63 2.02
CA LEU A 125 15.87 11.24 1.48
C LEU A 125 17.02 10.22 1.38
N GLN A 126 16.88 9.08 2.05
CA GLN A 126 17.84 7.99 2.00
C GLN A 126 17.58 7.11 0.78
N LYS A 127 18.66 6.52 0.26
CA LYS A 127 18.56 5.45 -0.73
C LYS A 127 18.12 4.17 0.00
N PRO A 128 17.10 3.44 -0.48
CA PRO A 128 16.79 2.11 0.03
C PRO A 128 18.00 1.17 0.00
N ASP A 129 18.10 0.30 0.99
CA ASP A 129 19.11 -0.74 1.03
C ASP A 129 19.00 -1.67 -0.18
N SER A 130 20.15 -2.24 -0.57
CA SER A 130 20.20 -3.37 -1.49
C SER A 130 20.48 -4.64 -0.69
N PHE A 131 19.85 -5.74 -1.07
CA PHE A 131 20.02 -7.02 -0.39
C PHE A 131 19.97 -8.16 -1.41
N THR A 132 20.41 -9.34 -0.98
CA THR A 132 20.39 -10.55 -1.82
C THR A 132 19.51 -11.58 -1.15
N LEU A 133 18.56 -12.12 -1.91
CA LEU A 133 17.77 -13.29 -1.55
C LEU A 133 18.10 -14.41 -2.53
N SER A 134 17.97 -15.65 -2.11
CA SER A 134 18.05 -16.80 -2.99
C SER A 134 16.67 -17.05 -3.62
N PHE A 135 16.64 -17.27 -4.93
CA PHE A 135 15.46 -17.68 -5.68
C PHE A 135 15.68 -19.11 -6.16
N ASN A 136 14.94 -20.06 -5.60
CA ASN A 136 15.15 -21.49 -5.83
C ASN A 136 16.62 -21.93 -5.65
N GLY A 137 17.26 -21.44 -4.58
CA GLY A 137 18.66 -21.71 -4.24
C GLY A 137 19.70 -20.89 -5.00
N THR A 138 19.29 -20.05 -5.96
CA THR A 138 20.21 -19.19 -6.72
C THR A 138 20.19 -17.75 -6.19
N PRO A 139 21.33 -17.15 -5.81
CA PRO A 139 21.37 -15.78 -5.34
C PRO A 139 20.82 -14.78 -6.36
N ALA A 140 19.98 -13.87 -5.89
CA ALA A 140 19.31 -12.83 -6.65
C ALA A 140 19.37 -11.50 -5.87
N THR A 141 20.09 -10.54 -6.41
CA THR A 141 20.24 -9.22 -5.77
C THR A 141 19.08 -8.30 -6.15
N ILE A 142 18.41 -7.77 -5.13
CA ILE A 142 17.44 -6.69 -5.24
C ILE A 142 18.19 -5.39 -4.94
N ARG A 143 18.19 -4.47 -5.90
CA ARG A 143 18.87 -3.18 -5.78
C ARG A 143 17.88 -2.12 -5.35
N GLY A 144 18.24 -1.37 -4.31
CA GLY A 144 17.52 -0.17 -3.91
C GLY A 144 17.46 0.84 -5.04
N GLY A 145 16.26 1.38 -5.24
CA GLY A 145 16.00 2.52 -6.11
C GLY A 145 16.78 3.77 -5.70
N GLY A 146 16.56 4.88 -6.41
CA GLY A 146 17.05 6.19 -5.96
C GLY A 146 16.24 6.68 -4.75
N PRO A 147 16.74 7.66 -3.97
CA PRO A 147 15.91 8.30 -2.95
C PRO A 147 14.61 8.87 -3.55
N GLN A 148 13.47 8.59 -2.91
CA GLN A 148 12.14 9.07 -3.31
C GLN A 148 11.50 9.87 -2.18
N PRO A 149 11.75 11.19 -2.07
CA PRO A 149 11.26 11.99 -0.95
C PRO A 149 9.89 12.62 -1.18
N VAL A 150 9.25 12.40 -2.34
CA VAL A 150 8.01 13.08 -2.74
C VAL A 150 6.92 12.06 -3.05
N PHE A 151 5.83 12.17 -2.30
CA PHE A 151 4.54 11.62 -2.67
C PHE A 151 3.74 12.69 -3.43
N ASP A 152 3.15 12.32 -4.56
CA ASP A 152 2.27 13.15 -5.37
C ASP A 152 1.09 12.29 -5.84
N ASP A 153 -0.10 12.50 -5.29
CA ASP A 153 -1.24 11.61 -5.55
C ASP A 153 -1.72 11.56 -7.02
N THR A 154 -1.19 12.42 -7.89
CA THR A 154 -1.47 12.42 -9.32
C THR A 154 -0.58 11.44 -10.11
N GLU A 155 0.46 10.90 -9.49
CA GLU A 155 1.38 9.93 -10.06
C GLU A 155 0.84 8.49 -10.02
N LYS A 156 1.49 7.60 -10.80
CA LYS A 156 1.09 6.20 -10.90
C LYS A 156 1.69 5.36 -9.77
N TYR A 157 0.83 4.87 -8.87
CA TYR A 157 1.21 3.98 -7.75
C TYR A 157 0.65 2.57 -7.82
N TRP A 158 0.02 2.19 -8.93
CA TRP A 158 -0.51 0.86 -9.14
C TRP A 158 -0.30 0.41 -10.58
N TYR A 159 0.08 -0.85 -10.76
CA TYR A 159 0.42 -1.47 -12.03
C TYR A 159 -0.47 -2.69 -12.25
N ALA A 160 -1.16 -2.72 -13.40
CA ALA A 160 -2.02 -3.85 -13.76
C ALA A 160 -1.23 -5.15 -13.95
N GLU A 161 0.07 -5.02 -14.23
CA GLU A 161 1.02 -6.11 -14.34
C GLU A 161 1.19 -6.86 -13.01
N GLN A 162 1.07 -6.17 -11.87
CA GLN A 162 1.16 -6.75 -10.53
C GLN A 162 -0.05 -6.30 -9.69
N PRO A 163 -1.25 -6.83 -9.96
CA PRO A 163 -2.51 -6.29 -9.41
C PRO A 163 -2.62 -6.40 -7.89
N SER A 164 -1.82 -7.28 -7.27
CA SER A 164 -1.74 -7.50 -5.83
C SER A 164 -0.86 -6.49 -5.08
N ALA A 165 -0.14 -5.61 -5.80
CA ALA A 165 0.71 -4.56 -5.23
C ALA A 165 0.27 -3.17 -5.72
N GLY A 166 0.55 -2.14 -4.91
CA GLY A 166 0.25 -0.75 -5.23
C GLY A 166 -1.17 -0.30 -4.89
N VAL A 167 -1.43 0.99 -5.10
CA VAL A 167 -2.70 1.66 -4.74
C VAL A 167 -3.15 2.58 -5.88
N LYS A 168 -4.43 2.49 -6.27
CA LYS A 168 -5.06 3.45 -7.16
C LYS A 168 -5.45 4.69 -6.35
N LEU A 169 -4.90 5.83 -6.71
CA LEU A 169 -5.13 7.08 -6.00
C LEU A 169 -6.21 7.93 -6.66
N PRO A 170 -6.95 8.74 -5.88
CA PRO A 170 -7.98 9.63 -6.40
C PRO A 170 -7.41 10.81 -7.20
N ALA A 171 -6.10 11.06 -7.16
CA ALA A 171 -5.41 12.13 -7.89
C ALA A 171 -6.05 13.50 -7.67
N VAL A 172 -6.26 13.89 -6.40
CA VAL A 172 -6.94 15.14 -6.03
C VAL A 172 -5.98 16.30 -5.79
N GLY A 173 -4.68 16.10 -5.97
CA GLY A 173 -3.66 17.14 -5.92
C GLY A 173 -2.91 17.21 -4.60
N VAL A 174 -2.81 16.11 -3.85
CA VAL A 174 -2.11 16.06 -2.56
C VAL A 174 -0.65 15.67 -2.77
N GLY A 175 0.25 16.56 -2.34
CA GLY A 175 1.68 16.29 -2.31
C GLY A 175 2.26 16.31 -0.89
N LEU A 176 3.12 15.35 -0.58
CA LEU A 176 3.92 15.32 0.65
C LEU A 176 5.40 15.20 0.29
N ARG A 177 6.24 16.06 0.86
CA ARG A 177 7.69 16.02 0.64
C ARG A 177 8.44 15.90 1.95
N VAL A 178 9.26 14.86 2.08
CA VAL A 178 10.26 14.77 3.15
C VAL A 178 11.33 15.83 2.90
N VAL A 179 11.49 16.77 3.83
CA VAL A 179 12.49 17.86 3.72
C VAL A 179 13.65 17.67 4.68
N ARG A 180 13.45 16.91 5.77
CA ARG A 180 14.48 16.59 6.75
C ARG A 180 14.17 15.27 7.44
N GLN A 181 15.19 14.45 7.65
CA GLN A 181 15.18 13.26 8.49
C GLN A 181 16.36 13.31 9.46
N SER A 182 16.11 13.02 10.74
CA SER A 182 17.14 13.07 11.78
C SER A 182 16.72 12.19 12.96
N GLY A 183 17.29 10.99 13.05
CA GLY A 183 16.87 10.00 14.04
C GLY A 183 15.37 9.71 13.93
N THR A 184 14.66 9.77 15.06
CA THR A 184 13.20 9.56 15.12
C THR A 184 12.35 10.74 14.63
N SER A 185 12.99 11.84 14.22
CA SER A 185 12.30 13.07 13.80
C SER A 185 12.30 13.25 12.29
N MET A 186 11.16 13.69 11.76
CA MET A 186 10.97 13.98 10.34
C MET A 186 10.20 15.29 10.16
N THR A 187 10.61 16.08 9.17
CA THR A 187 9.84 17.23 8.70
C THR A 187 9.28 16.93 7.32
N VAL A 188 7.96 17.05 7.18
CA VAL A 188 7.24 16.83 5.93
C VAL A 188 6.54 18.12 5.53
N LYS A 189 6.72 18.52 4.27
CA LYS A 189 5.99 19.63 3.66
C LYS A 189 4.76 19.10 2.94
N LEU A 190 3.58 19.58 3.31
CA LEU A 190 2.35 19.41 2.54
C LEU A 190 2.28 20.50 1.45
N PHE A 191 1.90 20.11 0.23
CA PHE A 191 1.71 21.04 -0.89
C PHE A 191 0.65 20.52 -1.86
N LYS A 192 0.23 21.37 -2.82
CA LYS A 192 -0.66 20.98 -3.91
C LYS A 192 0.13 20.64 -5.16
N THR A 193 -0.26 19.57 -5.85
CA THR A 193 0.40 19.09 -7.07
C THR A 193 -0.33 19.51 -8.36
N LYS A 194 -1.59 19.96 -8.23
CA LYS A 194 -2.39 20.61 -9.29
C LYS A 194 -3.20 21.79 -8.76
#